data_AF-A0A0F4QTA4-F1
#
_entry.id   AF-A0A0F4QTA4-F1
#
_cell.length_a   1.000
_cell.length_b   1.000
_cell.length_c   1.000
_cell.angle_alpha   90.00
_cell.angle_beta   90.00
_cell.angle_gamma   90.00
#
_symmetry.space_group_name_H-M   'P 1'
#
loop_
_entity.id
_entity.type
_entity.pdbx_description
1 polymer ?
#
loop_
_entity_poly.entity_id
_entity_poly.type
_entity_poly.pdbx_seq_one_letter_code
_entity_poly.pdbx_strand_id
1 'polypeptide(L)' 'MKSLKAYNPQLKYKKIIREKAISRAKTRIIIAGRTPEEFSQEDLEVVVQEEENKLKSDIKSKGLVAVLALLGVSWL' A
#
# COMPACT_ATOMS: atom_id res chain seq x y z
N MET A 1 -15.52 7.84 31.88
CA MET A 1 -14.45 8.68 31.29
C MET A 1 -14.01 8.04 29.98
N LYS A 2 -14.33 8.60 28.81
CA LYS A 2 -13.92 8.04 27.51
C LYS A 2 -12.42 8.32 27.32
N SER A 3 -11.61 7.27 27.27
CA SER A 3 -10.17 7.36 26.99
C SER A 3 -9.95 8.00 25.61
N LEU A 4 -9.32 9.17 25.58
CA LEU A 4 -8.93 9.83 24.34
C LEU A 4 -7.72 9.10 23.76
N LYS A 5 -7.96 8.20 22.80
CA LYS A 5 -6.88 7.55 22.05
C LYS A 5 -6.10 8.62 21.29
N ALA A 6 -4.83 8.82 21.67
CA ALA A 6 -3.94 9.77 21.02
C ALA A 6 -3.87 9.51 19.49
N TYR A 7 -4.06 10.56 18.69
CA TYR A 7 -3.98 10.47 17.23
C TYR A 7 -2.53 10.28 16.80
N ASN A 8 -2.23 9.14 16.16
CA ASN A 8 -0.92 8.88 15.57
C ASN A 8 -1.07 8.75 14.03
N PRO A 9 -0.69 9.78 13.26
CA PRO A 9 -0.85 9.79 11.81
C PRO A 9 0.03 8.75 11.12
N GLN A 10 1.22 8.44 11.66
CA GLN A 10 2.09 7.43 11.06
C GLN A 10 1.47 6.04 11.17
N LEU A 11 0.86 5.71 12.30
CA LEU A 11 0.16 4.43 12.48
C LEU A 11 -1.05 4.32 11.55
N LYS A 12 -1.84 5.39 11.37
CA LYS A 12 -2.95 5.38 10.41
C LYS A 12 -2.46 5.19 8.99
N TYR A 13 -1.43 5.91 8.57
CA TYR A 13 -0.85 5.77 7.24
C TYR A 13 -0.36 4.35 6.98
N LYS A 14 0.42 3.76 7.90
CA LYS A 14 0.88 2.37 7.80
C LYS A 14 -0.28 1.39 7.67
N LYS A 15 -1.34 1.57 8.47
CA LYS A 15 -2.54 0.73 8.41
C LYS A 15 -3.24 0.81 7.04
N ILE A 16 -3.40 2.02 6.49
CA ILE A 16 -4.01 2.22 5.17
C ILE A 16 -3.20 1.54 4.08
N ILE A 17 -1.87 1.71 4.09
CA ILE A 17 -0.98 1.04 3.13
C ILE A 17 -1.09 -0.47 3.24
N ARG A 18 -1.07 -1.01 4.46
CA ARG A 18 -1.20 -2.44 4.73
C ARG A 18 -2.51 -3.00 4.19
N GLU A 19 -3.64 -2.38 4.53
CA GLU A 19 -4.97 -2.81 4.06
C GLU A 19 -5.06 -2.80 2.52
N LYS A 20 -4.50 -1.77 1.89
CA LYS A 20 -4.46 -1.69 0.43
C LYS A 20 -3.54 -2.75 -0.19
N ALA A 21 -2.41 -3.03 0.44
CA ALA A 21 -1.48 -4.07 0.01
C ALA A 21 -2.11 -5.47 0.10
N ILE A 22 -2.83 -5.77 1.19
CA ILE A 22 -3.59 -7.02 1.33
C ILE A 22 -4.61 -7.17 0.20
N SER A 23 -5.34 -6.10 -0.12
CA SER A 23 -6.29 -6.11 -1.23
C SER A 23 -5.60 -6.38 -2.58
N ARG A 24 -4.47 -5.71 -2.87
CA ARG A 24 -3.70 -5.94 -4.10
C ARG A 24 -3.11 -7.35 -4.17
N ALA A 25 -2.59 -7.87 -3.05
CA ALA A 25 -2.06 -9.22 -2.94
C ALA A 25 -3.13 -10.26 -3.29
N LYS A 26 -4.33 -10.13 -2.71
CA LYS A 26 -5.48 -11.00 -3.04
C LYS A 26 -5.83 -10.95 -4.53
N THR A 27 -5.93 -9.74 -5.10
CA THR A 27 -6.19 -9.57 -6.54
C THR A 27 -5.09 -10.23 -7.39
N ARG A 28 -3.82 -10.06 -7.03
CA ARG A 28 -2.67 -10.65 -7.73
C ARG A 28 -2.70 -12.18 -7.71
N ILE A 29 -3.02 -12.77 -6.56
CA ILE A 29 -3.18 -14.22 -6.39
C ILE A 29 -4.32 -14.74 -7.27
N ILE A 30 -5.48 -14.09 -7.23
CA ILE A 30 -6.65 -14.48 -8.04
C ILE A 30 -6.36 -14.37 -9.55
N ILE A 31 -5.71 -13.28 -9.99
CA ILE A 31 -5.31 -13.10 -11.39
C ILE A 31 -4.34 -14.20 -11.85
N ALA A 32 -3.50 -14.70 -10.95
CA ALA A 32 -2.60 -15.83 -11.21
C ALA A 32 -3.32 -17.20 -11.23
N GLY A 33 -4.65 -17.24 -11.11
CA GLY A 33 -5.44 -18.48 -11.12
C GLY A 33 -5.32 -19.29 -9.83
N ARG A 34 -5.01 -18.64 -8.71
CA ARG A 34 -4.82 -19.26 -7.39
C ARG A 34 -5.76 -18.66 -6.36
N THR A 35 -5.95 -19.34 -5.24
CA THR A 35 -6.66 -18.76 -4.08
C THR A 35 -5.72 -18.45 -2.92
N PRO A 36 -5.97 -17.41 -2.10
CA PRO A 36 -5.12 -17.08 -0.95
C PRO A 36 -4.96 -18.21 0.07
N GLU A 37 -5.95 -19.11 0.14
CA GLU A 37 -5.96 -20.26 1.04
C GLU A 37 -4.95 -21.35 0.64
N GLU A 38 -4.42 -21.30 -0.59
CA GLU A 38 -3.35 -22.19 -1.06
C GLU A 38 -1.96 -21.81 -0.52
N PHE A 39 -1.83 -20.67 0.15
CA PHE A 39 -0.55 -20.11 0.60
C PHE A 39 -0.37 -20.25 2.11
N SER A 40 0.87 -20.44 2.55
CA SER A 40 1.23 -20.32 3.96
C SER A 40 1.08 -18.87 4.44
N GLN A 41 1.02 -18.68 5.76
CA GLN A 41 0.96 -17.33 6.33
C GLN A 41 2.21 -16.53 5.99
N GLU A 42 3.36 -17.18 6.00
CA GLU A 42 4.66 -16.60 5.66
C GLU A 42 4.71 -16.17 4.19
N ASP A 43 4.22 -17.00 3.27
CA ASP A 43 4.18 -16.66 1.84
C ASP A 43 3.21 -15.50 1.57
N LEU A 44 2.04 -15.50 2.20
CA LEU A 44 1.10 -14.38 2.12
C LEU A 44 1.75 -13.09 2.63
N GLU A 45 2.52 -13.15 3.73
CA GLU A 45 3.22 -11.99 4.26
C GLU A 45 4.23 -11.43 3.26
N VAL A 46 5.00 -12.29 2.58
CA VAL A 46 5.92 -11.87 1.53
C VAL A 46 5.18 -11.16 0.40
N VAL A 47 4.10 -11.75 -0.11
CA VAL A 47 3.27 -11.18 -1.19
C VAL A 47 2.72 -9.80 -0.78
N VAL A 48 2.21 -9.67 0.46
CA VAL A 48 1.68 -8.39 0.95
C VAL A 48 2.81 -7.37 1.13
N GLN A 49 3.96 -7.76 1.66
CA GLN A 49 5.10 -6.86 1.86
C GLN A 49 5.64 -6.30 0.55
N GLU A 50 5.66 -7.10 -0.52
CA GLU A 50 5.97 -6.64 -1.87
C GLU A 50 4.97 -5.59 -2.36
N GLU A 51 3.66 -5.85 -2.20
CA GLU A 51 2.63 -4.90 -2.61
C GLU A 51 2.66 -3.60 -1.80
N GLU A 52 3.01 -3.65 -0.51
CA GLU A 52 3.27 -2.44 0.28
C GLU A 52 4.44 -1.64 -0.28
N ASN A 53 5.54 -2.29 -0.66
CA ASN A 53 6.72 -1.63 -1.19
C ASN A 53 6.42 -0.97 -2.53
N LYS A 54 5.66 -1.65 -3.40
CA LYS A 54 5.14 -1.05 -4.64
C LYS A 54 4.26 0.16 -4.37
N LEU A 55 3.31 0.06 -3.43
CA LEU A 55 2.45 1.18 -3.03
C LEU A 55 3.26 2.38 -2.52
N LYS A 56 4.26 2.15 -1.66
CA LYS A 56 5.14 3.21 -1.15
C LYS A 56 5.91 3.88 -2.30
N SER A 57 6.42 3.09 -3.24
CA SER A 57 7.11 3.59 -4.43
C SER A 57 6.17 4.41 -5.33
N ASP A 58 4.97 3.90 -5.61
CA ASP A 58 3.93 4.58 -6.40
C ASP A 58 3.55 5.94 -5.79
N ILE A 59 3.39 5.99 -4.46
CA ILE A 59 3.06 7.25 -3.77
C ILE A 59 4.21 8.24 -3.89
N LYS A 60 5.46 7.77 -3.74
CA LYS A 60 6.63 8.63 -3.88
C LYS A 60 6.77 9.17 -5.31
N SER A 61 6.59 8.32 -6.32
CA SER A 61 6.71 8.72 -7.72
C SER A 61 5.59 9.68 -8.13
N LYS A 62 4.34 9.36 -7.80
CA LYS A 62 3.19 10.25 -8.06
C LYS A 62 3.29 11.55 -7.28
N GLY A 63 3.79 11.50 -6.04
CA GLY A 63 4.06 12.68 -5.23
C GLY A 63 5.11 13.59 -5.87
N LEU A 64 6.20 13.01 -6.38
CA LEU A 64 7.21 13.75 -7.12
C LEU A 64 6.62 14.41 -8.37
N VAL A 65 5.85 13.67 -9.18
CA VAL A 65 5.17 14.21 -10.36
C VAL A 65 4.22 15.36 -9.98
N ALA A 66 3.47 15.22 -8.89
CA ALA A 66 2.59 16.28 -8.41
C ALA A 66 3.37 17.54 -8.00
N VAL A 67 4.51 17.39 -7.32
CA VAL A 67 5.39 18.52 -6.97
C VAL A 67 5.95 19.18 -8.24
N LEU A 68 6.43 18.40 -9.20
CA LEU A 68 6.94 18.92 -10.48
C LEU A 68 5.86 19.71 -11.24
N ALA A 69 4.62 19.23 -11.27
CA ALA A 69 3.50 19.93 -11.89
C ALA A 69 3.21 21.29 -11.22
N LEU A 70 3.27 21.35 -9.88
CA LEU A 70 3.12 22.62 -9.14
C LEU A 70 4.25 23.61 -9.44
N LEU A 71 5.44 23.10 -9.77
CA LEU A 71 6.58 23.92 -10.18
C LEU A 71 6.54 24.31 -11.67
N GLY A 72 5.47 23.98 -12.39
CA GLY A 72 5.31 24.32 -13.80
C GLY A 72 6.09 23.40 -14.76
N VAL A 73 6.63 22.28 -14.26
CA VAL A 73 7.24 21.26 -15.11
C VAL A 73 6.13 20.41 -15.72
N SER A 74 5.78 20.70 -16.97
CA SER A 74 4.82 19.94 -17.76
C SER A 74 5.55 18.98 -18.69
N TRP A 75 5.60 17.68 -18.33
CA TRP A 75 5.89 16.61 -19.29
C TRP A 75 4.54 16.09 -19.81
N LEU A 76 3.96 16.82 -20.76
CA LEU A 76 2.86 16.38 -21.61
C LEU A 76 3.43 15.89 -22.94
#